data_AF-A0A1F9N9T3-F1
#
_entry.id   AF-A0A1F9N9T3-F1
#
_cell.length_a   1.000
_cell.length_b   1.000
_cell.length_c   1.000
_cell.angle_alpha   90.00
_cell.angle_beta   90.00
_cell.angle_gamma   90.00
#
_symmetry.space_group_name_H-M   'P 1'
#
loop_
_entity.id
_entity.type
_entity.pdbx_description
1 polymer ?
#
loop_
_entity_poly.entity_id
_entity_poly.type
_entity_poly.pdbx_seq_one_letter_code
_entity_poly.pdbx_strand_id
1 'polypeptide(L)'
;MSICNSGFHLCENPIDIFSYYSPAESVFHTVSGHGKTVKQKHDEDSKVVCSEITIGASISLHDFIADGIKFFFNRKYSSNNTKHSTGDSSASSATGYSSASSATGDSSASSATGDSSASSATGYNSKARAGKYGCIALAFYNKTENRAEMRCAETGCGDGSDGKLKAMTWYKLDNAGNFIEY
;
A
#
# COMPACT_ATOMS: atom_id res chain seq x y z
N MET A 1 -37.90 -3.12 4.78
CA MET A 1 -37.10 -4.33 5.09
C MET A 1 -35.77 -4.19 4.42
N SER A 2 -34.67 -4.41 5.16
CA SER A 2 -33.32 -4.47 4.57
C SER A 2 -33.25 -5.65 3.61
N ILE A 3 -32.79 -5.42 2.38
CA ILE A 3 -32.69 -6.44 1.32
C ILE A 3 -31.82 -7.63 1.79
N CYS A 4 -30.91 -7.41 2.75
CA CYS A 4 -30.10 -8.48 3.35
C CYS A 4 -30.89 -9.57 4.07
N ASN A 5 -32.13 -9.32 4.49
CA ASN A 5 -32.97 -10.28 5.22
C ASN A 5 -34.04 -10.94 4.34
N SER A 6 -34.15 -10.57 3.06
CA SER A 6 -35.22 -11.06 2.17
C SER A 6 -34.84 -11.12 0.69
N GLY A 7 -33.55 -10.98 0.35
CA GLY A 7 -33.03 -10.96 -1.00
C GLY A 7 -32.28 -12.23 -1.38
N PHE A 8 -31.90 -12.36 -2.65
CA PHE A 8 -31.08 -13.46 -3.14
C PHE A 8 -29.61 -13.19 -2.90
N HIS A 9 -28.86 -14.20 -2.47
CA HIS A 9 -27.43 -14.09 -2.19
C HIS A 9 -26.62 -14.75 -3.30
N LEU A 10 -25.59 -14.05 -3.79
CA LEU A 10 -24.57 -14.57 -4.70
C LEU A 10 -23.18 -14.08 -4.26
N CYS A 11 -22.12 -14.68 -4.79
CA CYS A 11 -20.75 -14.24 -4.55
C CYS A 11 -20.08 -13.89 -5.89
N GLU A 12 -19.32 -12.79 -5.92
CA GLU A 12 -18.53 -12.44 -7.12
C GLU A 12 -17.25 -13.28 -7.22
N ASN A 13 -16.63 -13.62 -6.08
CA ASN A 13 -15.60 -14.65 -5.98
C ASN A 13 -16.27 -16.00 -5.81
N PRO A 14 -16.11 -16.95 -6.75
CA PRO A 14 -16.65 -18.30 -6.60
C PRO A 14 -16.20 -18.96 -5.30
N ILE A 15 -14.95 -18.79 -4.86
CA ILE A 15 -14.42 -19.51 -3.69
C ILE A 15 -15.08 -19.09 -2.36
N ASP A 16 -15.61 -17.86 -2.26
CA ASP A 16 -16.23 -17.38 -1.01
C ASP A 16 -17.50 -18.17 -0.65
N ILE A 17 -18.13 -18.81 -1.65
CA ILE A 17 -19.29 -19.68 -1.43
C ILE A 17 -18.98 -20.85 -0.51
N PHE A 18 -17.74 -21.36 -0.48
CA PHE A 18 -17.38 -22.49 0.39
C PHE A 18 -17.40 -22.16 1.88
N SER A 19 -17.33 -20.87 2.24
CA SER A 19 -17.53 -20.41 3.62
C SER A 19 -18.99 -20.51 4.06
N TYR A 20 -19.92 -20.67 3.11
CA TYR A 20 -21.36 -20.70 3.35
C TYR A 20 -21.99 -22.06 3.05
N TYR A 21 -21.49 -22.76 2.03
CA TYR A 21 -22.07 -24.00 1.52
C TYR A 21 -20.99 -25.04 1.25
N SER A 22 -21.17 -26.24 1.79
CA SER A 22 -20.22 -27.34 1.58
C SER A 22 -20.24 -27.81 0.12
N PRO A 23 -19.07 -27.92 -0.55
CA PRO A 23 -18.98 -28.39 -1.93
C PRO A 23 -19.38 -29.86 -2.12
N ALA A 24 -19.36 -30.65 -1.05
CA ALA A 24 -19.74 -32.06 -1.10
C ALA A 24 -21.27 -32.27 -1.16
N GLU A 25 -22.05 -31.29 -0.71
CA GLU A 25 -23.51 -31.41 -0.54
C GLU A 25 -24.29 -30.39 -1.39
N SER A 26 -23.60 -29.51 -2.12
CA SER A 26 -24.19 -28.39 -2.84
C SER A 26 -24.01 -28.49 -4.35
N VAL A 27 -24.98 -28.00 -5.11
CA VAL A 27 -24.88 -27.85 -6.57
C VAL A 27 -24.69 -26.38 -6.92
N PHE A 28 -23.64 -26.08 -7.66
CA PHE A 28 -23.30 -24.70 -8.04
C PHE A 28 -23.80 -24.37 -9.44
N HIS A 29 -24.24 -23.13 -9.61
CA HIS A 29 -24.72 -22.60 -10.87
C HIS A 29 -24.08 -21.24 -11.11
N THR A 30 -23.89 -20.90 -12.39
CA THR A 30 -23.65 -19.51 -12.76
C THR A 30 -24.89 -18.69 -12.44
N VAL A 31 -24.72 -17.51 -11.84
CA VAL A 31 -25.84 -16.65 -11.45
C VAL A 31 -25.56 -15.20 -11.80
N SER A 32 -26.62 -14.48 -12.20
CA SER A 32 -26.58 -13.05 -12.48
C SER A 32 -27.59 -12.33 -11.59
N GLY A 33 -27.10 -11.46 -10.70
CA GLY A 33 -27.94 -10.63 -9.84
C GLY A 33 -28.39 -9.34 -10.52
N HIS A 34 -29.67 -9.00 -10.40
CA HIS A 34 -30.30 -7.82 -11.00
C HIS A 34 -31.13 -7.02 -9.97
N GLY A 35 -31.69 -5.88 -10.43
CA GLY A 35 -32.53 -5.01 -9.62
C GLY A 35 -31.76 -4.23 -8.55
N LYS A 36 -32.28 -4.18 -7.32
CA LYS A 36 -31.60 -3.52 -6.19
C LYS A 36 -30.52 -4.44 -5.64
N THR A 37 -29.27 -3.99 -5.69
CA THR A 37 -28.12 -4.74 -5.19
C THR A 37 -27.48 -4.06 -3.96
N VAL A 38 -27.07 -4.86 -2.99
CA VAL A 38 -26.34 -4.43 -1.79
C VAL A 38 -25.11 -5.33 -1.65
N LYS A 39 -23.92 -4.75 -1.71
CA LYS A 39 -22.66 -5.45 -1.36
C LYS A 39 -22.37 -5.25 0.12
N GLN A 40 -21.95 -6.31 0.82
CA GLN A 40 -21.39 -6.11 2.16
C GLN A 40 -20.05 -5.37 2.04
N LYS A 41 -19.83 -4.39 2.92
CA LYS A 41 -18.63 -3.52 2.92
C LYS A 41 -17.40 -4.17 3.58
N HIS A 42 -17.29 -5.49 3.56
CA HIS A 42 -16.11 -6.16 4.07
C HIS A 42 -15.16 -6.44 2.91
N ASP A 43 -13.93 -5.93 3.01
CA ASP A 43 -12.89 -6.04 1.98
C ASP A 43 -12.46 -7.49 1.67
N GLU A 44 -12.95 -8.46 2.47
CA GLU A 44 -12.59 -9.87 2.43
C GLU A 44 -13.72 -10.80 1.95
N ASP A 45 -14.96 -10.31 1.77
CA ASP A 45 -16.11 -11.14 1.33
C ASP A 45 -16.79 -10.52 0.11
N SER A 46 -16.92 -11.30 -0.96
CA SER A 46 -17.57 -10.90 -2.22
C SER A 46 -19.08 -11.11 -2.25
N LYS A 47 -19.72 -11.38 -1.12
CA LYS A 47 -21.15 -11.59 -1.01
C LYS A 47 -21.97 -10.36 -1.41
N VAL A 48 -22.87 -10.57 -2.37
CA VAL A 48 -23.82 -9.59 -2.88
C VAL A 48 -25.23 -10.08 -2.63
N VAL A 49 -26.11 -9.15 -2.24
CA VAL A 49 -27.55 -9.40 -2.12
C VAL A 49 -28.27 -8.65 -3.24
N CYS A 50 -29.13 -9.33 -3.99
CA CYS A 50 -29.92 -8.73 -5.07
C CYS A 50 -31.43 -8.98 -4.89
N SER A 51 -32.27 -8.11 -5.46
CA SER A 51 -33.74 -8.30 -5.44
C SER A 51 -34.23 -9.30 -6.48
N GLU A 52 -33.46 -9.51 -7.54
CA GLU A 52 -33.78 -10.42 -8.65
C GLU A 52 -32.53 -11.23 -9.01
N ILE A 53 -32.65 -12.52 -9.27
CA ILE A 53 -31.53 -13.39 -9.65
C ILE A 53 -31.91 -14.27 -10.84
N THR A 54 -30.99 -14.35 -11.81
CA THR A 54 -31.09 -15.29 -12.94
C THR A 54 -30.14 -16.44 -12.68
N ILE A 55 -30.65 -17.67 -12.67
CA ILE A 55 -29.85 -18.89 -12.52
C ILE A 55 -29.55 -19.44 -13.92
N GLY A 56 -28.26 -19.57 -14.22
CA GLY A 56 -27.72 -20.10 -15.47
C GLY A 56 -27.40 -21.59 -15.38
N ALA A 57 -26.46 -22.04 -16.20
CA ALA A 57 -26.04 -23.44 -16.25
C ALA A 57 -25.39 -23.89 -14.93
N SER A 58 -25.59 -25.17 -14.58
CA SER A 58 -24.85 -25.86 -13.53
C SER A 58 -23.37 -25.93 -13.91
N ILE A 59 -22.50 -25.65 -12.96
CA ILE A 59 -21.04 -25.66 -13.18
C ILE A 59 -20.40 -26.85 -12.47
N SER A 60 -19.42 -27.46 -13.13
CA SER A 60 -18.62 -28.51 -12.52
C SER A 60 -17.67 -27.92 -11.47
N LEU A 61 -17.24 -28.73 -10.50
CA LEU A 61 -16.23 -28.30 -9.52
C LEU A 61 -14.93 -27.86 -10.19
N HIS A 62 -14.56 -28.49 -11.31
CA HIS A 62 -13.37 -28.10 -12.08
C HIS A 62 -13.49 -26.68 -12.65
N ASP A 63 -14.63 -26.38 -13.29
CA ASP A 63 -14.86 -25.06 -13.88
C ASP A 63 -15.01 -23.99 -12.79
N PHE A 64 -15.61 -24.36 -11.66
CA PHE A 64 -15.72 -23.51 -10.47
C PHE A 64 -14.35 -23.09 -9.93
N ILE A 65 -13.43 -24.06 -9.76
CA ILE A 65 -12.06 -23.81 -9.30
C ILE A 65 -11.31 -22.97 -10.34
N ALA A 66 -11.45 -23.29 -11.63
CA ALA A 66 -10.83 -22.54 -12.71
C ALA A 66 -11.28 -21.08 -12.74
N ASP A 67 -12.57 -20.81 -12.54
CA ASP A 67 -13.12 -19.46 -12.47
C ASP A 67 -12.71 -18.73 -11.19
N GLY A 68 -12.57 -19.43 -10.06
CA GLY A 68 -11.94 -18.89 -8.85
C GLY A 68 -10.50 -18.45 -9.09
N ILE A 69 -9.68 -19.30 -9.71
CA ILE A 69 -8.30 -18.97 -10.08
C ILE A 69 -8.28 -17.75 -11.01
N LYS A 70 -9.12 -17.72 -12.06
CA LYS A 70 -9.24 -16.57 -12.96
C LYS A 70 -9.66 -15.31 -12.22
N PHE A 71 -10.59 -15.40 -11.27
CA PHE A 71 -11.02 -14.27 -10.45
C PHE A 71 -9.84 -13.66 -9.68
N PHE A 72 -8.98 -14.49 -9.07
CA PHE A 72 -7.78 -14.00 -8.37
C PHE A 72 -6.72 -13.41 -9.31
N PHE A 73 -6.48 -14.02 -10.48
CA PHE A 73 -5.53 -13.46 -11.46
C PHE A 73 -6.05 -12.19 -12.13
N ASN A 74 -7.35 -12.09 -12.38
CA ASN A 74 -8.00 -10.91 -12.98
C ASN A 74 -8.39 -9.86 -11.95
N ARG A 75 -8.32 -10.18 -10.64
CA ARG A 75 -8.41 -9.20 -9.56
C ARG A 75 -7.23 -8.27 -9.75
N LYS A 76 -7.50 -7.19 -10.49
CA LYS A 76 -6.63 -6.04 -10.62
C LYS A 76 -6.45 -5.53 -9.19
N TYR A 77 -5.36 -5.92 -8.54
CA TYR A 77 -4.84 -5.10 -7.46
C TYR A 77 -4.69 -3.74 -8.10
N SER A 78 -5.58 -2.82 -7.72
CA SER A 78 -5.54 -1.49 -8.26
C SER A 78 -4.15 -0.97 -7.89
N SER A 79 -3.28 -0.85 -8.88
CA SER A 79 -1.99 -0.17 -8.76
C SER A 79 -2.18 1.29 -8.35
N ASN A 80 -3.41 1.74 -8.11
CA ASN A 80 -3.76 2.99 -7.46
C ASN A 80 -3.34 3.08 -5.99
N ASN A 81 -2.77 2.03 -5.38
CA ASN A 81 -2.12 2.14 -4.07
C ASN A 81 -0.58 1.94 -4.12
N THR A 82 0.04 1.98 -5.30
CA THR A 82 1.42 2.48 -5.35
C THR A 82 1.31 4.00 -5.29
N LYS A 83 1.25 4.57 -4.08
CA LYS A 83 1.43 6.01 -3.89
C LYS A 83 2.85 6.36 -4.30
N HIS A 84 3.07 6.63 -5.59
CA HIS A 84 4.27 7.29 -6.05
C HIS A 84 4.16 8.75 -5.61
N SER A 85 4.89 9.11 -4.56
CA SER A 85 5.07 10.50 -4.14
C SER A 85 6.01 11.18 -5.15
N THR A 86 5.46 11.52 -6.30
CA THR A 86 6.15 12.21 -7.39
C THR A 86 5.60 13.62 -7.54
N GLY A 87 6.47 14.59 -7.80
CA GLY A 87 6.12 16.01 -7.95
C GLY A 87 6.70 16.87 -6.83
N ASP A 88 6.68 18.18 -7.03
CA ASP A 88 7.24 19.13 -6.05
C ASP A 88 6.42 19.10 -4.75
N SER A 89 7.13 19.19 -3.62
CA SER A 89 6.58 19.09 -2.27
C SER A 89 5.86 17.77 -1.98
N SER A 90 6.26 16.67 -2.64
CA SER A 90 5.70 15.35 -2.39
C SER A 90 6.09 14.80 -1.01
N ALA A 91 5.28 13.87 -0.47
CA ALA A 91 5.55 13.21 0.79
C ALA A 91 5.44 11.68 0.67
N SER A 92 6.43 10.96 1.20
CA SER A 92 6.50 9.50 1.25
C SER A 92 6.63 9.04 2.71
N SER A 93 5.89 8.00 3.08
CA SER A 93 5.98 7.42 4.42
C SER A 93 5.91 5.90 4.37
N ALA A 94 6.82 5.23 5.07
CA ALA A 94 6.83 3.80 5.29
C ALA A 94 6.96 3.50 6.79
N THR A 95 6.29 2.44 7.23
CA THR A 95 6.22 1.99 8.63
C THR A 95 6.48 0.50 8.70
N GLY A 96 6.95 -0.01 9.85
CA GLY A 96 7.27 -1.43 10.04
C GLY A 96 8.78 -1.69 10.05
N TYR A 97 9.19 -2.83 10.61
CA TYR A 97 10.61 -3.18 10.77
C TYR A 97 11.32 -3.28 9.40
N SER A 98 12.53 -2.74 9.28
CA SER A 98 13.30 -2.70 8.04
C SER A 98 12.57 -2.08 6.84
N SER A 99 11.66 -1.13 7.10
CA SER A 99 10.92 -0.43 6.04
C SER A 99 11.82 0.50 5.22
N ALA A 100 11.50 0.69 3.94
CA ALA A 100 12.14 1.67 3.08
C ALA A 100 11.13 2.73 2.58
N SER A 101 11.50 4.01 2.61
CA SER A 101 10.71 5.12 2.04
C SER A 101 11.57 5.92 1.06
N SER A 102 10.96 6.34 -0.06
CA SER A 102 11.61 7.22 -1.03
C SER A 102 10.64 8.29 -1.51
N ALA A 103 11.08 9.55 -1.53
CA ALA A 103 10.36 10.68 -2.10
C ALA A 103 11.20 11.38 -3.18
N THR A 104 10.54 11.86 -4.23
CA THR A 104 11.17 12.56 -5.34
C THR A 104 10.46 13.90 -5.59
N GLY A 105 11.19 14.88 -6.11
CA GLY A 105 10.69 16.25 -6.34
C GLY A 105 11.16 17.25 -5.29
N ASP A 106 11.17 18.53 -5.66
CA ASP A 106 11.78 19.57 -4.85
C ASP A 106 10.98 19.85 -3.58
N SER A 107 11.67 20.07 -2.46
CA SER A 107 11.08 20.25 -1.13
C SER A 107 10.25 19.06 -0.64
N SER A 108 10.56 17.85 -1.11
CA SER A 108 9.87 16.62 -0.69
C SER A 108 10.22 16.18 0.74
N ALA A 109 9.41 15.29 1.31
CA ALA A 109 9.63 14.69 2.62
C ALA A 109 9.53 13.16 2.56
N SER A 110 10.58 12.44 2.97
CA SER A 110 10.57 10.98 3.10
C SER A 110 10.68 10.55 4.57
N SER A 111 9.83 9.63 5.02
CA SER A 111 9.81 9.15 6.41
C SER A 111 9.76 7.63 6.44
N ALA A 112 10.77 6.99 7.02
CA ALA A 112 10.71 5.56 7.33
C ALA A 112 10.85 5.39 8.85
N THR A 113 9.81 4.99 9.57
CA THR A 113 9.83 5.05 11.06
C THR A 113 10.16 3.71 11.74
N GLY A 114 10.47 2.68 10.96
CA GLY A 114 10.84 1.37 11.48
C GLY A 114 12.25 1.33 12.07
N ASP A 115 12.51 0.35 12.95
CA ASP A 115 13.89 0.01 13.29
C ASP A 115 14.62 -0.57 12.06
N SER A 116 15.89 -0.22 11.91
CA SER A 116 16.71 -0.52 10.73
C SER A 116 16.09 -0.09 9.41
N SER A 117 15.31 1.01 9.43
CA SER A 117 14.67 1.56 8.24
C SER A 117 15.61 2.40 7.38
N ALA A 118 15.30 2.52 6.08
CA ALA A 118 16.00 3.41 5.15
C ALA A 118 15.04 4.47 4.59
N SER A 119 15.46 5.74 4.57
CA SER A 119 14.68 6.83 3.97
C SER A 119 15.53 7.64 2.99
N SER A 120 15.01 7.93 1.81
CA SER A 120 15.72 8.74 0.82
C SER A 120 14.83 9.84 0.26
N ALA A 121 15.33 11.07 0.18
CA ALA A 121 14.67 12.13 -0.58
C ALA A 121 15.66 12.77 -1.56
N THR A 122 15.36 12.65 -2.85
CA THR A 122 16.31 12.97 -3.93
C THR A 122 16.08 14.31 -4.62
N GLY A 123 15.03 15.06 -4.24
CA GLY A 123 14.83 16.42 -4.72
C GLY A 123 15.56 17.47 -3.88
N TYR A 124 15.72 18.68 -4.41
CA TYR A 124 16.41 19.76 -3.70
C TYR A 124 15.61 20.26 -2.50
N ASN A 125 16.28 20.71 -1.43
CA ASN A 125 15.64 21.19 -0.19
C ASN A 125 14.70 20.14 0.47
N SER A 126 14.89 18.86 0.16
CA SER A 126 14.08 17.80 0.73
C SER A 126 14.49 17.46 2.16
N LYS A 127 13.60 16.75 2.85
CA LYS A 127 13.78 16.31 4.23
C LYS A 127 13.62 14.80 4.33
N ALA A 128 14.40 14.18 5.20
CA ALA A 128 14.31 12.75 5.46
C ALA A 128 14.40 12.46 6.96
N ARG A 129 13.76 11.38 7.40
CA ARG A 129 13.96 10.79 8.72
C ARG A 129 13.87 9.27 8.67
N ALA A 130 14.65 8.62 9.53
CA ALA A 130 14.63 7.18 9.73
C ALA A 130 14.41 6.82 11.22
N GLY A 131 13.92 5.61 11.50
CA GLY A 131 13.87 5.04 12.85
C GLY A 131 15.25 4.65 13.38
N LYS A 132 15.32 3.91 14.49
CA LYS A 132 16.61 3.57 15.13
C LYS A 132 17.41 2.61 14.27
N TYR A 133 18.75 2.72 14.31
CA TYR A 133 19.66 1.86 13.54
C TYR A 133 19.41 1.90 12.03
N GLY A 134 18.82 2.98 11.55
CA GLY A 134 18.45 3.19 10.16
C GLY A 134 19.46 4.05 9.42
N CYS A 135 19.08 4.50 8.23
CA CYS A 135 19.85 5.46 7.46
C CYS A 135 18.96 6.42 6.67
N ILE A 136 19.49 7.61 6.41
CA ILE A 136 18.86 8.59 5.52
C ILE A 136 19.81 8.97 4.38
N ALA A 137 19.25 9.28 3.21
CA ALA A 137 19.95 9.82 2.06
C ALA A 137 19.24 11.09 1.54
N LEU A 138 19.98 12.17 1.36
CA LEU A 138 19.46 13.47 0.94
C LEU A 138 20.28 14.05 -0.20
N ALA A 139 19.60 14.61 -1.20
CA ALA A 139 20.23 15.36 -2.28
C ALA A 139 20.34 16.86 -1.94
N PHE A 140 21.42 17.49 -2.40
CA PHE A 140 21.59 18.95 -2.38
C PHE A 140 22.32 19.43 -3.64
N TYR A 141 22.23 20.74 -3.90
CA TYR A 141 22.97 21.36 -4.99
C TYR A 141 24.22 22.06 -4.44
N ASN A 142 25.39 21.57 -4.82
CA ASN A 142 26.65 22.21 -4.50
C ASN A 142 26.86 23.39 -5.48
N LYS A 143 26.60 24.61 -4.99
CA LYS A 143 26.71 25.84 -5.79
C LYS A 143 28.15 26.14 -6.23
N THR A 144 29.13 25.74 -5.43
CA THR A 144 30.55 25.99 -5.70
C THR A 144 31.03 25.18 -6.90
N GLU A 145 30.60 23.92 -6.97
CA GLU A 145 31.01 22.99 -8.02
C GLU A 145 29.95 22.79 -9.11
N ASN A 146 28.86 23.55 -9.03
CA ASN A 146 27.74 23.58 -9.97
C ASN A 146 27.21 22.17 -10.32
N ARG A 147 26.99 21.34 -9.31
CA ARG A 147 26.51 19.95 -9.47
C ARG A 147 25.60 19.50 -8.35
N ALA A 148 24.78 18.49 -8.64
CA ALA A 148 23.99 17.78 -7.63
C ALA A 148 24.87 16.76 -6.88
N GLU A 149 24.72 16.71 -5.57
CA GLU A 149 25.39 15.73 -4.71
C GLU A 149 24.40 15.10 -3.74
N MET A 150 24.77 13.93 -3.22
CA MET A 150 24.00 13.22 -2.21
C MET A 150 24.86 13.00 -0.96
N ARG A 151 24.23 13.03 0.21
CA ARG A 151 24.83 12.65 1.47
C ARG A 151 23.98 11.60 2.13
N CYS A 152 24.65 10.65 2.77
CA CYS A 152 24.02 9.57 3.52
C CYS A 152 24.54 9.60 4.95
N ALA A 153 23.67 9.30 5.91
CA ALA A 153 24.04 9.19 7.30
C ALA A 153 23.18 8.14 8.02
N GLU A 154 23.76 7.52 9.03
CA GLU A 154 23.06 6.56 9.89
C GLU A 154 22.30 7.27 11.00
N THR A 155 21.19 6.66 11.44
CA THR A 155 20.46 7.09 12.64
C THR A 155 20.80 6.21 13.84
N GLY A 156 21.23 6.84 14.92
CA GLY A 156 21.57 6.21 16.19
C GLY A 156 20.37 6.00 17.12
N CYS A 157 20.53 5.18 18.14
CA CYS A 157 19.52 4.96 19.17
C CYS A 157 19.53 6.03 20.28
N GLY A 158 20.58 6.85 20.32
CA GLY A 158 20.79 7.93 21.29
C GLY A 158 20.45 9.33 20.76
N ASP A 159 20.91 10.34 21.48
CA ASP A 159 20.73 11.77 21.21
C ASP A 159 21.73 12.34 20.18
N GLY A 160 22.47 11.47 19.48
CA GLY A 160 23.52 11.84 18.52
C GLY A 160 24.92 11.98 19.13
N SER A 161 25.07 11.69 20.42
CA SER A 161 26.38 11.60 21.09
C SER A 161 27.31 10.51 20.52
N ASP A 162 26.75 9.55 19.77
CA ASP A 162 27.45 8.48 19.07
C ASP A 162 27.98 8.90 17.68
N GLY A 163 27.85 10.19 17.32
CA GLY A 163 28.22 10.71 16.00
C GLY A 163 27.23 10.35 14.90
N LYS A 164 26.10 9.74 15.24
CA LYS A 164 25.00 9.42 14.31
C LYS A 164 23.90 10.46 14.41
N LEU A 165 23.02 10.48 13.42
CA LEU A 165 21.83 11.32 13.47
C LEU A 165 20.83 10.79 14.50
N LYS A 166 20.06 11.68 15.12
CA LYS A 166 18.99 11.27 16.04
C LYS A 166 17.91 10.51 15.26
N ALA A 167 17.54 9.33 15.73
CA ALA A 167 16.39 8.62 15.18
C ALA A 167 15.11 9.44 15.32
N MET A 168 14.17 9.26 14.39
CA MET A 168 12.86 9.92 14.34
C MET A 168 12.91 11.46 14.22
N THR A 169 14.08 12.03 13.97
CA THR A 169 14.29 13.47 13.74
C THR A 169 14.40 13.78 12.25
N TRP A 170 13.81 14.91 11.83
CA TRP A 170 13.90 15.38 10.45
C TRP A 170 15.23 16.09 10.20
N TYR A 171 15.88 15.71 9.11
CA TYR A 171 17.09 16.36 8.65
C TYR A 171 16.91 16.89 7.24
N LYS A 172 17.62 17.99 6.93
CA LYS A 172 17.87 18.50 5.59
C LYS A 172 19.39 18.75 5.43
N LEU A 173 19.83 19.03 4.21
CA LEU A 173 21.21 19.46 3.96
C LEU A 173 21.30 20.98 3.84
N ASP A 174 22.37 21.56 4.40
CA ASP A 174 22.74 22.95 4.17
C ASP A 174 23.44 23.13 2.79
N ASN A 175 23.85 24.35 2.46
CA ASN A 175 24.52 24.65 1.19
C ASN A 175 25.90 23.99 1.05
N ALA A 176 26.49 23.51 2.13
CA ALA A 176 27.76 22.78 2.14
C ALA A 176 27.56 21.25 2.16
N GLY A 177 26.31 20.77 2.23
CA GLY A 177 25.98 19.36 2.31
C GLY A 177 26.11 18.78 3.72
N ASN A 178 26.04 19.59 4.77
CA ASN A 178 25.97 19.09 6.15
C ASN A 178 24.53 18.83 6.56
N PHE A 179 24.32 17.75 7.32
CA PHE A 179 23.02 17.46 7.92
C PHE A 179 22.69 18.47 9.02
N ILE A 180 21.52 19.09 8.91
CA ILE A 180 20.96 20.01 9.91
C ILE A 180 19.55 19.57 10.27
N GLU A 181 19.21 19.67 11.56
CA GLU A 181 17.86 19.40 12.07
C GLU A 181 16.87 20.43 11.51
N TYR A 182 15.65 19.99 11.23
CA TYR A 182 14.54 20.83 10.74
C TYR A 182 13.41 20.92 11.77
#